data_AF-A0A2E5ZD80-F1
#
_entry.id   AF-A0A2E5ZD80-F1
#
_cell.length_a   1.000
_cell.length_b   1.000
_cell.length_c   1.000
_cell.angle_alpha   90.00
_cell.angle_beta   90.00
_cell.angle_gamma   90.00
#
_symmetry.space_group_name_H-M   'P 1'
#
loop_
_entity.id
_entity.type
_entity.pdbx_description
1 polymer ?
#
loop_
_entity_poly.entity_id
_entity_poly.type
_entity_poly.pdbx_seq_one_letter_code
_entity_poly.pdbx_strand_id
1 'polypeptide(L)'
;MFGEGPWGVENTGIPEWLGFLIENESGPHDLFDDGTNGDAVAGDGVFSRSCLHLREDFLSPGEFAREWMGMGILNASLRGTVGFQQVSESVRTTEGGYFVTMGDSYGERWVNGWEHVSPSLCTACYDAWNVSGHVFDFIAIQTRDSVGGAGYVRFHDPVGNIGMTPPCEHNSHCYSPLDGKEHPELRGILHMQYITSFGLSHEMGHGLLGLDTRGFPEQGEGSWNHGDGMHLDSDTTVRGDISGPFWDPNRGWPHAVQIEDENGDRTEVRLIHDNGSFRIVPDGQERMVWSDIFLYMAGFLPAEEATEVNYKLINESIESCVTEEQALFCTGTNVTAERVIEFDTQDFIDMYGERIPPHDGDESQINLGVIHISDRNHTEAEIVWFTESYQEWAYSNQTSGWKFLTQNDPWPVVTRGLSSVNIDPNQMTERPLANPSLLVPEGGPDEISGCGYASSQYGDLIAPDSPYGNQTIFFSDDSMEGLCFLNELYYWMGDEGGPNGPPTNSAYFLGHFERTPVENTWHNVTVFEDEEGRIWWENEAGAIWELIWISDT
;
A
#
# COMPACT_ATOMS: atom_id res chain seq x y z
N MET A 1 5.53 -13.55 -3.27
CA MET A 1 6.95 -13.84 -3.53
C MET A 1 7.61 -14.05 -2.17
N PHE A 2 8.51 -15.02 -2.04
CA PHE A 2 8.89 -15.66 -0.78
C PHE A 2 9.37 -14.69 0.29
N GLY A 3 8.68 -14.71 1.44
CA GLY A 3 9.18 -14.17 2.69
C GLY A 3 10.36 -15.02 3.15
N GLU A 4 11.57 -14.55 2.89
CA GLU A 4 12.70 -14.92 3.72
C GLU A 4 12.61 -14.08 5.00
N GLY A 5 11.90 -14.61 5.99
CA GLY A 5 12.17 -14.22 7.37
C GLY A 5 13.65 -14.47 7.63
N PRO A 6 14.36 -13.55 8.31
CA PRO A 6 15.78 -13.75 8.49
C PRO A 6 15.94 -14.90 9.49
N TRP A 7 16.98 -15.71 9.26
CA TRP A 7 17.53 -16.71 10.18
C TRP A 7 16.96 -18.13 10.08
N GLY A 8 17.33 -18.82 9.01
CA GLY A 8 17.58 -20.27 9.04
C GLY A 8 18.80 -20.62 9.92
N VAL A 9 18.70 -20.39 11.23
CA VAL A 9 19.73 -20.71 12.21
C VAL A 9 19.17 -21.71 13.22
N GLU A 10 19.80 -22.88 13.35
CA GLU A 10 19.51 -23.90 14.37
C GLU A 10 19.82 -23.44 15.82
N ASN A 11 19.94 -22.13 16.07
CA ASN A 11 20.43 -21.59 17.33
C ASN A 11 19.36 -20.68 17.95
N THR A 12 18.65 -21.22 18.95
CA THR A 12 17.57 -20.57 19.71
C THR A 12 18.06 -19.53 20.73
N GLY A 13 19.34 -19.14 20.67
CA GLY A 13 19.96 -18.23 21.63
C GLY A 13 19.94 -16.79 21.15
N ILE A 14 19.58 -15.84 22.02
CA ILE A 14 19.77 -14.39 21.84
C ILE A 14 21.28 -14.12 21.80
N PRO A 15 21.84 -13.62 20.68
CA PRO A 15 23.23 -13.22 20.63
C PRO A 15 23.54 -12.07 21.60
N GLU A 16 24.68 -12.12 22.29
CA GLU A 16 25.09 -11.08 23.26
C GLU A 16 25.16 -9.66 22.65
N TRP A 17 25.35 -9.55 21.33
CA TRP A 17 25.43 -8.26 20.63
C TRP A 17 24.08 -7.55 20.45
N LEU A 18 22.95 -8.22 20.71
CA LEU A 18 21.62 -7.60 20.64
C LEU A 18 21.32 -6.67 21.83
N GLY A 19 22.13 -6.72 22.90
CA GLY A 19 22.07 -5.77 24.01
C GLY A 19 20.96 -6.02 25.06
N PHE A 20 20.19 -7.10 24.91
CA PHE A 20 19.23 -7.55 25.91
C PHE A 20 19.92 -8.16 27.14
N LEU A 21 19.36 -7.90 28.31
CA LEU A 21 19.80 -8.44 29.58
C LEU A 21 18.68 -9.29 30.21
N ILE A 22 19.08 -10.29 30.99
CA ILE A 22 18.20 -10.97 31.94
C ILE A 22 18.70 -10.66 33.35
N GLU A 23 17.80 -10.33 34.27
CA GLU A 23 18.16 -10.09 35.65
C GLU A 23 18.97 -11.26 36.24
N ASN A 24 20.18 -10.98 36.73
CA ASN A 24 21.10 -11.93 37.36
C ASN A 24 21.65 -13.06 36.46
N GLU A 25 21.56 -12.95 35.13
CA GLU A 25 22.17 -13.89 34.19
C GLU A 25 23.13 -13.19 33.23
N SER A 26 24.17 -13.91 32.77
CA SER A 26 25.14 -13.42 31.78
C SER A 26 25.40 -14.52 30.74
N GLY A 27 25.51 -14.17 29.46
CA GLY A 27 25.73 -15.12 28.37
C GLY A 27 24.61 -15.11 27.33
N PRO A 28 24.69 -15.94 26.28
CA PRO A 28 23.58 -16.15 25.36
C PRO A 28 22.37 -16.74 26.11
N HIS A 29 21.16 -16.30 25.74
CA HIS A 29 19.91 -16.69 26.40
C HIS A 29 19.00 -17.48 25.45
N ASP A 30 18.57 -18.67 25.82
CA ASP A 30 17.60 -19.45 25.03
C ASP A 30 16.21 -18.78 24.98
N LEU A 31 15.53 -18.84 23.83
CA LEU A 31 14.13 -18.50 23.65
C LEU A 31 13.27 -19.78 23.57
N PHE A 32 11.96 -19.67 23.86
CA PHE A 32 11.04 -20.80 23.98
C PHE A 32 9.76 -20.58 23.16
N ASP A 33 9.29 -21.63 22.49
CA ASP A 33 8.03 -21.74 21.73
C ASP A 33 7.25 -22.98 22.24
N ASP A 34 7.07 -23.05 23.55
CA ASP A 34 6.51 -24.21 24.27
C ASP A 34 5.37 -23.83 25.24
N GLY A 35 4.86 -22.61 25.14
CA GLY A 35 3.83 -22.03 26.02
C GLY A 35 4.38 -21.61 27.39
N THR A 36 5.71 -21.53 27.54
CA THR A 36 6.37 -21.07 28.76
C THR A 36 7.21 -19.81 28.51
N ASN A 37 7.77 -19.22 29.58
CA ASN A 37 8.66 -18.07 29.47
C ASN A 37 8.06 -16.88 28.69
N GLY A 38 6.74 -16.67 28.73
CA GLY A 38 6.10 -15.54 28.05
C GLY A 38 5.64 -15.86 26.62
N ASP A 39 5.81 -17.10 26.19
CA ASP A 39 5.25 -17.60 24.94
C ASP A 39 3.74 -17.75 25.07
N ALA A 40 3.03 -17.09 24.16
CA ALA A 40 1.57 -17.02 24.17
C ALA A 40 0.94 -18.29 23.56
N VAL A 41 1.57 -18.89 22.55
CA VAL A 41 0.99 -20.01 21.79
C VAL A 41 2.08 -21.02 21.44
N ALA A 42 2.09 -22.15 22.15
CA ALA A 42 3.09 -23.20 21.92
C ALA A 42 3.06 -23.77 20.50
N GLY A 43 4.22 -23.77 19.83
CA GLY A 43 4.46 -24.37 18.53
C GLY A 43 4.03 -23.52 17.33
N ASP A 44 3.88 -22.21 17.51
CA ASP A 44 3.51 -21.28 16.44
C ASP A 44 4.72 -20.70 15.69
N GLY A 45 5.94 -21.01 16.13
CA GLY A 45 7.20 -20.52 15.57
C GLY A 45 7.65 -19.17 16.14
N VAL A 46 6.95 -18.60 17.12
CA VAL A 46 7.29 -17.34 17.79
C VAL A 46 8.00 -17.64 19.12
N PHE A 47 9.33 -17.59 19.09
CA PHE A 47 10.15 -17.88 20.27
C PHE A 47 10.25 -16.65 21.19
N SER A 48 9.97 -16.81 22.48
CA SER A 48 9.99 -15.71 23.46
C SER A 48 10.70 -16.06 24.78
N ARG A 49 11.03 -15.02 25.56
CA ARG A 49 11.55 -15.16 26.93
C ARG A 49 11.16 -13.98 27.83
N SER A 50 10.62 -14.31 28.98
CA SER A 50 10.24 -13.38 30.04
C SER A 50 11.47 -12.72 30.65
N CYS A 51 11.32 -11.49 31.15
CA CYS A 51 12.37 -10.77 31.88
C CYS A 51 13.57 -10.31 31.03
N LEU A 52 13.41 -10.21 29.70
CA LEU A 52 14.31 -9.44 28.86
C LEU A 52 14.12 -7.95 29.14
N HIS A 53 15.20 -7.25 29.47
CA HIS A 53 15.22 -5.80 29.60
C HIS A 53 16.37 -5.19 28.81
N LEU A 54 16.18 -3.95 28.38
CA LEU A 54 17.22 -3.14 27.78
C LEU A 54 18.03 -2.47 28.90
N ARG A 55 19.31 -2.24 28.64
CA ARG A 55 20.17 -1.49 29.57
C ARG A 55 19.58 -0.10 29.86
N GLU A 56 19.76 0.40 31.08
CA GLU A 56 19.29 1.75 31.44
C GLU A 56 19.93 2.87 30.59
N ASP A 57 21.13 2.64 30.07
CA ASP A 57 21.86 3.57 29.20
C ASP A 57 21.64 3.30 27.70
N PHE A 58 20.58 2.57 27.35
CA PHE A 58 20.30 2.24 25.95
C PHE A 58 20.00 3.47 25.09
N LEU A 59 19.31 4.45 25.66
CA LEU A 59 19.17 5.79 25.10
C LEU A 59 20.34 6.65 25.59
N SER A 60 21.09 7.22 24.66
CA SER A 60 22.18 8.14 24.98
C SER A 60 21.64 9.37 25.74
N PRO A 61 22.46 10.05 26.57
CA PRO A 61 22.02 11.27 27.25
C PRO A 61 21.48 12.31 26.27
N GLY A 62 20.19 12.63 26.38
CA GLY A 62 19.50 13.58 25.49
C GLY A 62 18.69 12.94 24.36
N GLU A 63 18.76 11.61 24.18
CA GLU A 63 17.87 10.86 23.30
C GLU A 63 16.52 10.61 24.00
N PHE A 64 15.44 10.83 23.25
CA PHE A 64 14.06 10.70 23.74
C PHE A 64 13.37 9.46 23.17
N ALA A 65 13.80 9.01 22.01
CA ALA A 65 13.26 7.87 21.30
C ALA A 65 14.35 7.24 20.44
N ARG A 66 14.21 5.94 20.15
CA ARG A 66 15.07 5.21 19.23
C ARG A 66 14.35 3.97 18.71
N GLU A 67 14.45 3.71 17.41
CA GLU A 67 14.12 2.40 16.85
C GLU A 67 15.32 1.47 17.03
N TRP A 68 15.04 0.25 17.45
CA TRP A 68 16.04 -0.81 17.52
C TRP A 68 15.42 -2.18 17.24
N MET A 69 15.79 -2.78 16.11
CA MET A 69 15.45 -4.17 15.77
C MET A 69 13.93 -4.43 15.76
N GLY A 70 13.15 -3.52 15.18
CA GLY A 70 11.69 -3.60 15.16
C GLY A 70 11.03 -3.19 16.48
N MET A 71 11.75 -2.54 17.39
CA MET A 71 11.21 -2.00 18.64
C MET A 71 11.35 -0.48 18.75
N GLY A 72 10.26 0.20 19.07
CA GLY A 72 10.24 1.62 19.42
C GLY A 72 10.55 1.80 20.91
N ILE A 73 11.72 2.35 21.23
CA ILE A 73 12.17 2.56 22.61
C ILE A 73 11.98 4.04 22.95
N LEU A 74 11.19 4.31 23.98
CA LEU A 74 10.85 5.66 24.41
C LEU A 74 11.43 5.98 25.79
N ASN A 75 11.89 7.21 25.95
CA ASN A 75 12.22 7.78 27.25
C ASN A 75 10.93 7.94 28.07
N ALA A 76 10.96 7.51 29.33
CA ALA A 76 9.81 7.62 30.24
C ALA A 76 9.32 9.07 30.45
N SER A 77 10.12 10.08 30.12
CA SER A 77 9.70 11.48 30.12
C SER A 77 8.58 11.80 29.13
N LEU A 78 8.34 10.94 28.13
CA LEU A 78 7.27 11.10 27.13
C LEU A 78 5.91 10.55 27.59
N ARG A 79 5.81 10.01 28.81
CA ARG A 79 4.52 9.56 29.35
C ARG A 79 3.57 10.76 29.49
N GLY A 80 2.34 10.57 29.01
CA GLY A 80 1.27 11.57 29.05
C GLY A 80 1.48 12.78 28.12
N THR A 81 2.42 12.74 27.18
CA THR A 81 2.62 13.86 26.23
C THR A 81 1.59 13.86 25.10
N VAL A 82 1.14 12.68 24.67
CA VAL A 82 0.13 12.53 23.62
C VAL A 82 -1.22 12.16 24.24
N GLY A 83 -2.22 13.01 24.03
CA GLY A 83 -3.61 12.73 24.38
C GLY A 83 -4.33 11.98 23.27
N PHE A 84 -5.41 11.27 23.60
CA PHE A 84 -6.29 10.64 22.62
C PHE A 84 -7.77 10.91 22.92
N GLN A 85 -8.60 10.86 21.89
CA GLN A 85 -10.05 10.83 22.00
C GLN A 85 -10.56 9.42 21.68
N GLN A 86 -11.44 8.87 22.52
CA GLN A 86 -12.16 7.64 22.21
C GLN A 86 -13.38 8.01 21.36
N VAL A 87 -13.42 7.54 20.10
CA VAL A 87 -14.50 7.88 19.15
C VAL A 87 -15.51 6.75 18.98
N SER A 88 -15.08 5.49 19.10
CA SER A 88 -15.93 4.29 19.15
C SER A 88 -15.38 3.29 20.17
N GLU A 89 -15.92 2.06 20.26
CA GLU A 89 -15.31 1.02 21.11
C GLU A 89 -13.95 0.53 20.56
N SER A 90 -13.79 0.48 19.24
CA SER A 90 -12.59 0.00 18.54
C SER A 90 -11.60 1.11 18.17
N VAL A 91 -12.05 2.37 18.05
CA VAL A 91 -11.25 3.46 17.49
C VAL A 91 -10.95 4.57 18.51
N ARG A 92 -9.68 4.94 18.56
CA ARG A 92 -9.18 6.18 19.19
C ARG A 92 -8.52 7.07 18.15
N THR A 93 -8.49 8.37 18.39
CA THR A 93 -7.79 9.33 17.53
C THR A 93 -6.81 10.18 18.31
N THR A 94 -5.71 10.56 17.65
CA THR A 94 -4.78 11.61 18.08
C THR A 94 -4.55 12.57 16.93
N GLU A 95 -3.76 13.62 17.14
CA GLU A 95 -3.26 14.49 16.06
C GLU A 95 -2.31 13.79 15.07
N GLY A 96 -1.96 12.52 15.31
CA GLY A 96 -1.14 11.69 14.42
C GLY A 96 -1.91 10.60 13.69
N GLY A 97 -3.23 10.46 13.90
CA GLY A 97 -4.06 9.51 13.16
C GLY A 97 -5.07 8.72 14.01
N TYR A 98 -5.45 7.56 13.49
CA TYR A 98 -6.44 6.64 14.03
C TYR A 98 -5.74 5.44 14.65
N PHE A 99 -6.23 4.97 15.78
CA PHE A 99 -5.74 3.80 16.50
C PHE A 99 -6.89 2.81 16.64
N VAL A 100 -6.87 1.77 15.80
CA VAL A 100 -7.95 0.81 15.61
C VAL A 100 -7.59 -0.52 16.25
N THR A 101 -8.51 -1.05 17.07
CA THR A 101 -8.39 -2.37 17.67
C THR A 101 -9.20 -3.37 16.86
N MET A 102 -8.52 -4.32 16.22
CA MET A 102 -9.10 -5.31 15.32
C MET A 102 -9.44 -6.64 16.01
N GLY A 103 -8.85 -6.93 17.17
CA GLY A 103 -9.01 -8.23 17.81
C GLY A 103 -8.27 -9.33 17.07
N ASP A 104 -8.87 -10.52 17.01
CA ASP A 104 -8.22 -11.72 16.47
C ASP A 104 -7.86 -11.60 14.98
N SER A 105 -8.61 -10.82 14.19
CA SER A 105 -8.32 -10.61 12.76
C SER A 105 -6.98 -9.92 12.52
N TYR A 106 -6.44 -9.19 13.51
CA TYR A 106 -5.08 -8.64 13.41
C TYR A 106 -4.05 -9.73 13.05
N GLY A 107 -4.25 -10.96 13.56
CA GLY A 107 -3.39 -12.12 13.32
C GLY A 107 -3.23 -12.52 11.84
N GLU A 108 -4.18 -12.17 10.98
CA GLU A 108 -4.15 -12.52 9.55
C GLU A 108 -2.90 -12.00 8.83
N ARG A 109 -2.33 -10.88 9.30
CA ARG A 109 -1.11 -10.30 8.70
C ARG A 109 0.10 -11.24 8.67
N TRP A 110 0.16 -12.23 9.56
CA TRP A 110 1.24 -13.22 9.61
C TRP A 110 1.16 -14.24 8.47
N VAL A 111 -0.03 -14.45 7.91
CA VAL A 111 -0.30 -15.45 6.86
C VAL A 111 -0.59 -14.76 5.53
N ASN A 112 -1.41 -13.71 5.55
CA ASN A 112 -1.79 -12.89 4.41
C ASN A 112 -2.16 -11.45 4.83
N GLY A 113 -1.24 -10.50 4.66
CA GLY A 113 -1.51 -9.08 4.98
C GLY A 113 -2.57 -8.40 4.09
N TRP A 114 -3.03 -9.04 3.01
CA TRP A 114 -3.97 -8.45 2.06
C TRP A 114 -5.31 -8.06 2.70
N GLU A 115 -5.79 -8.81 3.69
CA GLU A 115 -7.09 -8.54 4.34
C GLU A 115 -7.12 -7.16 5.05
N HIS A 116 -5.96 -6.67 5.49
CA HIS A 116 -5.82 -5.38 6.18
C HIS A 116 -5.68 -4.18 5.24
N VAL A 117 -5.40 -4.41 3.96
CA VAL A 117 -5.10 -3.32 3.00
C VAL A 117 -5.88 -3.40 1.70
N SER A 118 -6.60 -4.48 1.46
CA SER A 118 -7.52 -4.58 0.32
C SER A 118 -8.63 -3.55 0.49
N PRO A 119 -8.89 -2.68 -0.52
CA PRO A 119 -10.00 -1.74 -0.44
C PRO A 119 -11.34 -2.42 -0.17
N SER A 120 -11.49 -3.69 -0.58
CA SER A 120 -12.70 -4.48 -0.38
C SER A 120 -12.82 -5.19 0.97
N LEU A 121 -11.74 -5.33 1.74
CA LEU A 121 -11.74 -6.13 2.99
C LEU A 121 -11.27 -5.34 4.22
N CYS A 122 -10.69 -4.15 4.02
CA CYS A 122 -10.07 -3.37 5.09
C CYS A 122 -11.10 -2.84 6.11
N THR A 123 -11.37 -3.63 7.14
CA THR A 123 -12.28 -3.28 8.24
C THR A 123 -11.79 -2.07 9.03
N ALA A 124 -10.46 -1.89 9.16
CA ALA A 124 -9.89 -0.71 9.80
C ALA A 124 -10.11 0.58 8.99
N CYS A 125 -10.10 0.49 7.66
CA CYS A 125 -10.43 1.60 6.76
C CYS A 125 -11.91 1.99 6.92
N TYR A 126 -12.80 0.99 6.97
CA TYR A 126 -14.22 1.17 7.28
C TYR A 126 -14.46 1.90 8.60
N ASP A 127 -13.77 1.47 9.66
CA ASP A 127 -13.84 2.10 10.97
C ASP A 127 -13.37 3.57 10.94
N ALA A 128 -12.28 3.88 10.22
CA ALA A 128 -11.80 5.25 10.07
C ALA A 128 -12.75 6.13 9.24
N TRP A 129 -13.32 5.60 8.15
CA TRP A 129 -14.34 6.29 7.35
C TRP A 129 -15.59 6.61 8.16
N ASN A 130 -16.04 5.71 9.03
CA ASN A 130 -17.19 5.97 9.91
C ASN A 130 -16.95 7.11 10.89
N VAL A 131 -15.68 7.39 11.23
CA VAL A 131 -15.32 8.50 12.13
C VAL A 131 -15.26 9.82 11.39
N SER A 132 -14.60 9.86 10.23
CA SER A 132 -14.23 11.13 9.57
C SER A 132 -14.95 11.40 8.26
N GLY A 133 -15.70 10.42 7.75
CA GLY A 133 -16.32 10.48 6.43
C GLY A 133 -15.30 10.33 5.30
N HIS A 134 -15.70 10.81 4.12
CA HIS A 134 -15.02 10.66 2.84
C HIS A 134 -13.99 11.76 2.64
N VAL A 135 -12.92 11.71 3.44
CA VAL A 135 -11.96 12.82 3.53
C VAL A 135 -10.54 12.42 3.14
N PHE A 136 -10.28 11.15 2.87
CA PHE A 136 -8.94 10.62 2.64
C PHE A 136 -8.56 10.67 1.16
N ASP A 137 -7.46 11.35 0.84
CA ASP A 137 -6.82 11.23 -0.48
C ASP A 137 -5.99 9.93 -0.54
N PHE A 138 -5.45 9.52 0.62
CA PHE A 138 -4.71 8.28 0.84
C PHE A 138 -5.02 7.71 2.22
N ILE A 139 -4.88 6.40 2.39
CA ILE A 139 -4.87 5.74 3.70
C ILE A 139 -3.53 5.03 3.89
N ALA A 140 -2.90 5.14 5.06
CA ALA A 140 -1.75 4.33 5.43
C ALA A 140 -2.10 3.41 6.59
N ILE A 141 -1.99 2.10 6.38
CA ILE A 141 -2.22 1.06 7.39
C ILE A 141 -0.88 0.71 8.02
N GLN A 142 -0.74 1.00 9.32
CA GLN A 142 0.50 0.78 10.07
C GLN A 142 0.30 -0.33 11.12
N THR A 143 1.16 -1.33 11.12
CA THR A 143 1.14 -2.40 12.11
C THR A 143 1.90 -2.00 13.39
N ARG A 144 1.58 -2.63 14.53
CA ARG A 144 2.32 -2.45 15.79
C ARG A 144 3.58 -3.31 15.91
N ASP A 145 3.91 -4.08 14.87
CA ASP A 145 5.06 -4.98 14.79
C ASP A 145 5.58 -5.12 13.34
N SER A 146 6.83 -5.54 13.20
CA SER A 146 7.50 -5.70 11.90
C SER A 146 7.23 -7.09 11.32
N VAL A 147 6.29 -7.17 10.37
CA VAL A 147 5.84 -8.44 9.79
C VAL A 147 6.01 -8.54 8.27
N GLY A 148 6.46 -7.47 7.62
CA GLY A 148 6.71 -7.49 6.17
C GLY A 148 7.28 -6.20 5.63
N GLY A 149 6.77 -5.76 4.48
CA GLY A 149 7.29 -4.65 3.68
C GLY A 149 6.42 -3.39 3.69
N ALA A 150 6.91 -2.37 3.00
CA ALA A 150 6.06 -1.29 2.50
C ALA A 150 5.39 -1.73 1.18
N GLY A 151 4.23 -1.18 0.86
CA GLY A 151 3.59 -1.40 -0.42
C GLY A 151 2.42 -0.45 -0.66
N TYR A 152 1.94 -0.41 -1.89
CA TYR A 152 0.84 0.43 -2.30
C TYR A 152 -0.24 -0.38 -3.02
N VAL A 153 -1.48 -0.26 -2.56
CA VAL A 153 -2.66 -0.79 -3.24
C VAL A 153 -3.36 0.37 -3.92
N ARG A 154 -3.22 0.43 -5.25
CA ARG A 154 -3.87 1.43 -6.10
C ARG A 154 -5.38 1.20 -6.10
N PHE A 155 -6.16 2.23 -5.80
CA PHE A 155 -7.62 2.15 -5.71
C PHE A 155 -8.29 2.98 -6.82
N HIS A 156 -7.94 4.26 -6.93
CA HIS A 156 -8.36 5.16 -8.02
C HIS A 156 -7.18 5.96 -8.56
N ASP A 157 -7.22 6.29 -9.85
CA ASP A 157 -6.34 7.30 -10.45
C ASP A 157 -7.16 8.48 -10.96
N PRO A 158 -7.63 9.37 -10.08
CA PRO A 158 -8.54 10.45 -10.48
C PRO A 158 -7.81 11.59 -11.23
N VAL A 159 -6.47 11.53 -11.36
CA VAL A 159 -5.65 12.48 -12.12
C VAL A 159 -5.63 12.09 -13.60
N GLY A 160 -6.09 13.00 -14.47
CA GLY A 160 -6.00 12.78 -15.91
C GLY A 160 -4.63 13.16 -16.50
N ASN A 161 -4.30 12.57 -17.65
CA ASN A 161 -3.11 12.88 -18.46
C ASN A 161 -1.76 12.66 -17.76
N ILE A 162 -1.71 11.77 -16.78
CA ILE A 162 -0.46 11.19 -16.24
C ILE A 162 -0.17 9.80 -16.83
N GLY A 163 -0.84 9.46 -17.94
CA GLY A 163 -0.66 8.23 -18.71
C GLY A 163 -1.19 6.94 -18.05
N MET A 164 -2.04 7.08 -17.02
CA MET A 164 -2.79 5.97 -16.43
C MET A 164 -4.15 5.82 -17.12
N THR A 165 -4.65 4.58 -17.23
CA THR A 165 -5.97 4.29 -17.79
C THR A 165 -6.58 3.11 -17.03
N PRO A 166 -7.17 3.35 -15.85
CA PRO A 166 -7.81 2.31 -15.06
C PRO A 166 -8.94 1.62 -15.83
N PRO A 167 -9.18 0.32 -15.58
CA PRO A 167 -10.11 -0.47 -16.37
C PRO A 167 -11.59 -0.18 -16.10
N CYS A 168 -11.93 0.37 -14.93
CA CYS A 168 -13.32 0.63 -14.53
C CYS A 168 -13.71 2.11 -14.64
N GLU A 169 -15.02 2.37 -14.55
CA GLU A 169 -15.57 3.73 -14.49
C GLU A 169 -14.96 4.52 -13.33
N HIS A 170 -15.08 5.85 -13.40
CA HIS A 170 -14.55 6.77 -12.38
C HIS A 170 -13.03 6.66 -12.13
N ASN A 171 -12.27 6.11 -13.10
CA ASN A 171 -10.84 5.83 -12.97
C ASN A 171 -10.53 4.86 -11.81
N SER A 172 -11.41 3.89 -11.59
CA SER A 172 -11.31 2.87 -10.54
C SER A 172 -10.52 1.65 -10.99
N HIS A 173 -9.87 0.98 -10.03
CA HIS A 173 -9.27 -0.35 -10.19
C HIS A 173 -10.22 -1.50 -9.84
N CYS A 174 -11.53 -1.23 -9.91
CA CYS A 174 -12.61 -2.23 -9.79
C CYS A 174 -12.72 -2.88 -8.40
N TYR A 175 -12.31 -2.18 -7.35
CA TYR A 175 -12.56 -2.63 -5.99
C TYR A 175 -13.91 -2.14 -5.49
N SER A 176 -14.56 -2.94 -4.64
CA SER A 176 -15.81 -2.57 -3.98
C SER A 176 -15.57 -2.45 -2.47
N PRO A 177 -15.57 -1.22 -1.90
CA PRO A 177 -15.38 -1.00 -0.47
C PRO A 177 -16.47 -1.59 0.41
N LEU A 178 -16.12 -1.86 1.67
CA LEU A 178 -17.04 -2.45 2.67
C LEU A 178 -18.27 -1.59 2.97
N ASP A 179 -18.21 -0.27 2.77
CA ASP A 179 -19.34 0.62 2.98
C ASP A 179 -20.25 0.75 1.74
N GLY A 180 -19.89 0.08 0.63
CA GLY A 180 -20.61 0.07 -0.63
C GLY A 180 -20.49 1.34 -1.46
N LYS A 181 -19.56 2.26 -1.15
CA LYS A 181 -19.38 3.52 -1.91
C LYS A 181 -18.11 3.48 -2.75
N GLU A 182 -18.08 4.30 -3.80
CA GLU A 182 -16.98 4.31 -4.78
C GLU A 182 -15.71 5.02 -4.28
N HIS A 183 -15.81 6.05 -3.44
CA HIS A 183 -14.66 6.82 -2.94
C HIS A 183 -13.67 7.33 -4.02
N PRO A 184 -14.13 8.04 -5.07
CA PRO A 184 -13.25 8.51 -6.15
C PRO A 184 -12.18 9.51 -5.70
N GLU A 185 -12.29 10.07 -4.50
CA GLU A 185 -11.25 10.88 -3.86
C GLU A 185 -10.04 10.05 -3.38
N LEU A 186 -10.23 8.78 -3.03
CA LEU A 186 -9.19 7.93 -2.44
C LEU A 186 -8.33 7.30 -3.53
N ARG A 187 -7.08 7.73 -3.63
CA ARG A 187 -6.14 7.21 -4.63
C ARG A 187 -5.69 5.78 -4.33
N GLY A 188 -5.44 5.48 -3.06
CA GLY A 188 -5.01 4.14 -2.67
C GLY A 188 -4.68 3.98 -1.20
N ILE A 189 -4.32 2.75 -0.86
CA ILE A 189 -4.02 2.30 0.51
C ILE A 189 -2.55 1.88 0.57
N LEU A 190 -1.78 2.58 1.39
CA LEU A 190 -0.38 2.29 1.69
C LEU A 190 -0.32 1.25 2.81
N HIS A 191 0.47 0.22 2.60
CA HIS A 191 0.66 -0.89 3.51
C HIS A 191 2.01 -0.73 4.22
N MET A 192 1.99 -0.38 5.50
CA MET A 192 3.20 -0.11 6.29
C MET A 192 3.37 -1.19 7.37
N GLN A 193 3.97 -2.32 7.02
CA GLN A 193 4.12 -3.49 7.93
C GLN A 193 5.34 -3.42 8.85
N TYR A 194 5.64 -2.24 9.35
CA TYR A 194 6.76 -1.98 10.26
C TYR A 194 6.25 -1.32 11.54
N ILE A 195 7.13 -1.06 12.50
CA ILE A 195 6.84 -0.08 13.56
C ILE A 195 7.27 1.34 13.18
N THR A 196 7.94 1.49 12.03
CA THR A 196 8.39 2.77 11.47
C THR A 196 7.58 3.08 10.21
N SER A 197 7.59 4.34 9.78
CA SER A 197 7.03 4.76 8.50
C SER A 197 7.99 4.51 7.33
N PHE A 198 8.89 3.52 7.41
CA PHE A 198 9.89 3.26 6.36
C PHE A 198 9.22 2.97 5.01
N GLY A 199 9.61 3.70 3.95
CA GLY A 199 9.02 3.58 2.61
C GLY A 199 7.76 4.43 2.38
N LEU A 200 7.25 5.16 3.39
CA LEU A 200 5.96 5.85 3.25
C LEU A 200 5.92 6.87 2.11
N SER A 201 6.96 7.70 1.96
CA SER A 201 7.03 8.68 0.86
C SER A 201 7.08 7.99 -0.51
N HIS A 202 7.84 6.88 -0.61
CA HIS A 202 7.95 6.05 -1.81
C HIS A 202 6.59 5.48 -2.22
N GLU A 203 5.88 4.86 -1.28
CA GLU A 203 4.55 4.29 -1.56
C GLU A 203 3.52 5.37 -1.91
N MET A 204 3.62 6.56 -1.30
CA MET A 204 2.76 7.69 -1.68
C MET A 204 3.10 8.21 -3.09
N GLY A 205 4.37 8.10 -3.50
CA GLY A 205 4.84 8.35 -4.85
C GLY A 205 4.08 7.53 -5.90
N HIS A 206 3.84 6.23 -5.67
CA HIS A 206 3.10 5.40 -6.63
C HIS A 206 1.68 5.91 -6.91
N GLY A 207 0.98 6.49 -5.93
CA GLY A 207 -0.36 7.06 -6.15
C GLY A 207 -0.41 8.49 -6.69
N LEU A 208 0.74 9.18 -6.70
CA LEU A 208 0.86 10.56 -7.21
C LEU A 208 1.50 10.62 -8.60
N LEU A 209 2.33 9.63 -8.92
CA LEU A 209 3.17 9.63 -10.09
C LEU A 209 2.66 8.58 -11.08
N GLY A 210 2.50 8.99 -12.34
CA GLY A 210 2.07 8.10 -13.43
C GLY A 210 3.17 7.13 -13.86
N LEU A 211 3.98 6.62 -12.93
CA LEU A 211 5.12 5.77 -13.26
C LEU A 211 4.75 4.41 -13.83
N ASP A 212 3.50 3.98 -13.73
CA ASP A 212 3.02 2.75 -14.38
C ASP A 212 2.91 2.92 -15.92
N THR A 213 3.22 4.12 -16.43
CA THR A 213 3.29 4.41 -17.86
C THR A 213 4.42 3.67 -18.54
N ARG A 214 4.07 2.64 -19.31
CA ARG A 214 5.04 1.97 -20.19
C ARG A 214 5.23 2.79 -21.47
N GLY A 215 6.43 3.32 -21.63
CA GLY A 215 6.91 3.89 -22.89
C GLY A 215 7.13 5.40 -22.93
N PHE A 216 7.31 6.02 -21.76
CA PHE A 216 7.91 7.35 -21.65
C PHE A 216 9.37 7.23 -21.17
N PRO A 217 10.33 8.02 -21.67
CA PRO A 217 10.21 8.96 -22.79
C PRO A 217 10.05 8.28 -24.16
N GLU A 218 10.45 7.02 -24.29
CA GLU A 218 10.25 6.21 -25.49
C GLU A 218 9.79 4.79 -25.14
N GLN A 219 9.20 4.08 -26.10
CA GLN A 219 8.76 2.70 -25.93
C GLN A 219 9.95 1.72 -25.78
N GLY A 220 9.70 0.59 -25.12
CA GLY A 220 10.71 -0.47 -24.96
C GLY A 220 11.85 -0.08 -24.01
N GLU A 221 13.09 -0.33 -24.41
CA GLU A 221 14.30 -0.02 -23.63
C GLU A 221 14.46 1.49 -23.32
N GLY A 222 13.82 2.34 -24.13
CA GLY A 222 13.80 3.78 -23.92
C GLY A 222 12.87 4.25 -22.81
N SER A 223 12.10 3.35 -22.20
CA SER A 223 11.20 3.69 -21.11
C SER A 223 11.99 3.89 -19.83
N TRP A 224 11.62 4.88 -19.03
CA TRP A 224 12.25 5.20 -17.74
C TRP A 224 11.97 4.20 -16.62
N ASN A 225 11.14 3.18 -16.88
CA ASN A 225 10.63 2.16 -15.96
C ASN A 225 10.54 0.79 -16.66
N HIS A 226 11.40 0.54 -17.65
CA HIS A 226 11.34 -0.66 -18.48
C HIS A 226 11.40 -1.96 -17.67
N GLY A 227 12.11 -1.96 -16.54
CA GLY A 227 12.36 -3.14 -15.71
C GLY A 227 11.10 -3.82 -15.19
N ASP A 228 10.48 -3.25 -14.15
CA ASP A 228 9.25 -3.79 -13.54
C ASP A 228 7.98 -3.01 -13.92
N GLY A 229 8.14 -1.85 -14.56
CA GLY A 229 7.04 -0.97 -14.93
C GLY A 229 6.51 -0.10 -13.79
N MET A 230 7.09 -0.16 -12.59
CA MET A 230 6.59 0.53 -11.39
C MET A 230 7.63 1.48 -10.79
N HIS A 231 8.92 1.13 -10.90
CA HIS A 231 10.03 1.93 -10.39
C HIS A 231 10.82 2.58 -11.52
N LEU A 232 11.54 3.66 -11.19
CA LEU A 232 12.50 4.23 -12.12
C LEU A 232 13.66 3.24 -12.33
N ASP A 233 13.99 3.02 -13.59
CA ASP A 233 15.22 2.35 -13.97
C ASP A 233 16.42 3.17 -13.50
N SER A 234 17.48 2.50 -13.08
CA SER A 234 18.61 3.17 -12.44
C SER A 234 19.49 3.99 -13.40
N ASP A 235 19.30 3.82 -14.70
CA ASP A 235 20.00 4.49 -15.81
C ASP A 235 19.35 5.84 -16.20
N THR A 236 18.47 6.38 -15.36
CA THR A 236 17.90 7.72 -15.49
C THR A 236 18.55 8.73 -14.55
N THR A 237 18.51 10.02 -14.92
CA THR A 237 18.91 11.12 -14.03
C THR A 237 17.75 11.68 -13.21
N VAL A 238 16.52 11.20 -13.43
CA VAL A 238 15.34 11.62 -12.65
C VAL A 238 15.56 11.22 -11.19
N ARG A 239 15.25 12.13 -10.27
CA ARG A 239 15.38 11.92 -8.82
C ARG A 239 14.02 11.76 -8.17
N GLY A 240 13.97 10.85 -7.21
CA GLY A 240 12.83 10.60 -6.36
C GLY A 240 13.02 9.32 -5.55
N ASP A 241 12.16 9.15 -4.56
CA ASP A 241 12.15 8.01 -3.64
C ASP A 241 11.75 6.69 -4.29
N ILE A 242 11.12 6.70 -5.46
CA ILE A 242 10.80 5.53 -6.29
C ILE A 242 11.95 5.07 -7.22
N SER A 243 13.13 5.66 -7.08
CA SER A 243 14.36 5.20 -7.74
C SER A 243 15.12 4.22 -6.86
N GLY A 244 15.82 3.27 -7.46
CA GLY A 244 16.89 2.52 -6.79
C GLY A 244 18.25 3.21 -6.92
N PRO A 245 19.32 2.67 -6.29
CA PRO A 245 20.69 3.04 -6.65
C PRO A 245 21.00 2.67 -8.11
N PHE A 246 22.10 3.20 -8.63
CA PHE A 246 22.67 2.77 -9.92
C PHE A 246 23.03 1.28 -9.85
N TRP A 247 22.34 0.45 -10.64
CA TRP A 247 22.58 -1.00 -10.69
C TRP A 247 23.75 -1.34 -11.63
N ASP A 248 24.40 -2.49 -11.41
CA ASP A 248 25.41 -3.04 -12.32
C ASP A 248 24.82 -3.18 -13.73
N PRO A 249 25.32 -2.47 -14.76
CA PRO A 249 24.72 -2.51 -16.10
C PRO A 249 24.68 -3.91 -16.75
N ASN A 250 25.50 -4.85 -16.28
CA ASN A 250 25.53 -6.22 -16.81
C ASN A 250 24.65 -7.20 -16.03
N ARG A 251 24.42 -6.96 -14.73
CA ARG A 251 23.71 -7.90 -13.86
C ARG A 251 22.35 -7.38 -13.39
N GLY A 252 22.15 -6.07 -13.37
CA GLY A 252 20.97 -5.41 -12.83
C GLY A 252 20.82 -5.61 -11.32
N TRP A 253 19.60 -5.40 -10.82
CA TRP A 253 19.21 -5.72 -9.45
C TRP A 253 19.49 -7.21 -9.11
N PRO A 254 19.95 -7.54 -7.89
CA PRO A 254 20.18 -6.66 -6.73
C PRO A 254 21.60 -6.10 -6.63
N HIS A 255 22.39 -6.13 -7.71
CA HIS A 255 23.82 -5.81 -7.65
C HIS A 255 24.08 -4.31 -7.81
N ALA A 256 23.96 -3.55 -6.72
CA ALA A 256 24.22 -2.11 -6.73
C ALA A 256 25.68 -1.79 -7.08
N VAL A 257 25.90 -0.66 -7.77
CA VAL A 257 27.23 -0.09 -7.93
C VAL A 257 27.61 0.66 -6.66
N GLN A 258 28.84 0.44 -6.18
CA GLN A 258 29.37 1.08 -4.99
C GLN A 258 30.73 1.75 -5.25
N ILE A 259 30.98 2.84 -4.53
CA ILE A 259 32.28 3.50 -4.47
C ILE A 259 32.74 3.65 -3.02
N GLU A 260 34.05 3.65 -2.82
CA GLU A 260 34.69 3.80 -1.51
C GLU A 260 35.16 5.24 -1.31
N ASP A 261 34.84 5.83 -0.17
CA ASP A 261 35.31 7.16 0.21
C ASP A 261 36.75 7.15 0.77
N GLU A 262 37.28 8.31 1.14
CA GLU A 262 38.64 8.42 1.70
C GLU A 262 38.83 7.68 3.05
N ASN A 263 37.73 7.34 3.73
CA ASN A 263 37.72 6.65 5.02
C ASN A 263 37.60 5.13 4.88
N GLY A 264 37.38 4.63 3.66
CA GLY A 264 37.12 3.21 3.40
C GLY A 264 35.65 2.83 3.49
N ASP A 265 34.75 3.80 3.63
CA ASP A 265 33.31 3.55 3.69
C ASP A 265 32.76 3.38 2.26
N ARG A 266 32.08 2.26 2.04
CA ARG A 266 31.45 1.94 0.76
C ARG A 266 30.03 2.46 0.73
N THR A 267 29.68 3.18 -0.31
CA THR A 267 28.34 3.76 -0.51
C THR A 267 27.80 3.34 -1.86
N GLU A 268 26.51 3.05 -1.90
CA GLU A 268 25.77 2.97 -3.17
C GLU A 268 25.82 4.32 -3.87
N VAL A 269 25.56 4.32 -5.17
CA VAL A 269 25.71 5.53 -6.00
C VAL A 269 24.47 5.82 -6.81
N ARG A 270 24.34 7.08 -7.23
CA ARG A 270 23.31 7.53 -8.18
C ARG A 270 23.94 8.14 -9.42
N LEU A 271 23.23 8.04 -10.54
CA LEU A 271 23.61 8.65 -11.81
C LEU A 271 23.29 10.15 -11.81
N ILE A 272 24.21 10.97 -12.32
CA ILE A 272 23.97 12.38 -12.60
C ILE A 272 24.52 12.79 -13.97
N HIS A 273 23.95 13.85 -14.52
CA HIS A 273 24.53 14.60 -15.63
C HIS A 273 25.17 15.89 -15.11
N ASP A 274 26.48 16.05 -15.34
CA ASP A 274 27.25 17.22 -14.92
C ASP A 274 28.22 17.65 -16.02
N ASN A 275 28.16 18.94 -16.38
CA ASN A 275 29.03 19.57 -17.39
C ASN A 275 29.12 18.80 -18.73
N GLY A 276 28.02 18.23 -19.21
CA GLY A 276 27.98 17.51 -20.49
C GLY A 276 28.51 16.08 -20.41
N SER A 277 28.65 15.52 -19.21
CA SER A 277 29.11 14.15 -18.97
C SER A 277 28.26 13.45 -17.92
N PHE A 278 28.15 12.12 -18.03
CA PHE A 278 27.45 11.30 -17.05
C PHE A 278 28.43 10.73 -16.05
N ARG A 279 28.10 10.80 -14.76
CA ARG A 279 28.91 10.26 -13.69
C ARG A 279 28.06 9.71 -12.55
N ILE A 280 28.62 8.74 -11.84
CA ILE A 280 28.09 8.29 -10.55
C ILE A 280 28.64 9.15 -9.41
N VAL A 281 27.81 9.40 -8.40
CA VAL A 281 28.17 10.08 -7.15
C VAL A 281 27.63 9.28 -5.96
N PRO A 282 28.24 9.40 -4.75
CA PRO A 282 27.70 8.75 -3.57
C PRO A 282 26.22 9.05 -3.42
N ASP A 283 25.45 8.01 -3.14
CA ASP A 283 24.04 8.16 -2.87
C ASP A 283 23.83 8.83 -1.51
N GLY A 284 22.71 9.53 -1.39
CA GLY A 284 22.38 10.31 -0.19
C GLY A 284 21.01 10.93 -0.32
N GLN A 285 20.64 11.78 0.63
CA GLN A 285 19.27 12.31 0.72
C GLN A 285 18.81 13.11 -0.49
N GLU A 286 19.73 13.67 -1.28
CA GLU A 286 19.38 14.33 -2.53
C GLU A 286 18.71 13.41 -3.55
N ARG A 287 18.87 12.09 -3.44
CA ARG A 287 18.15 11.13 -4.29
C ARG A 287 16.65 11.15 -4.04
N MET A 288 16.24 11.36 -2.79
CA MET A 288 14.83 11.31 -2.40
C MET A 288 14.08 12.60 -2.74
N VAL A 289 14.81 13.69 -3.00
CA VAL A 289 14.19 14.95 -3.42
C VAL A 289 13.66 14.83 -4.85
N TRP A 290 12.36 15.05 -5.02
CA TRP A 290 11.69 14.87 -6.30
C TRP A 290 12.16 15.86 -7.37
N SER A 291 12.39 15.33 -8.57
CA SER A 291 12.62 16.10 -9.79
C SER A 291 11.38 16.89 -10.21
N ASP A 292 11.58 17.93 -11.02
CA ASP A 292 10.50 18.83 -11.47
C ASP A 292 9.36 18.08 -12.15
N ILE A 293 9.69 17.07 -12.96
CA ILE A 293 8.70 16.28 -13.69
C ILE A 293 7.79 15.49 -12.73
N PHE A 294 8.31 14.99 -11.59
CA PHE A 294 7.50 14.32 -10.57
C PHE A 294 6.62 15.29 -9.81
N LEU A 295 7.15 16.48 -9.49
CA LEU A 295 6.36 17.51 -8.82
C LEU A 295 5.27 18.07 -9.73
N TYR A 296 5.51 18.12 -11.04
CA TYR A 296 4.48 18.41 -12.03
C TYR A 296 3.38 17.34 -12.03
N MET A 297 3.74 16.05 -12.14
CA MET A 297 2.77 14.94 -12.14
C MET A 297 1.93 14.91 -10.87
N ALA A 298 2.56 15.13 -9.71
CA ALA A 298 1.88 15.20 -8.43
C ALA A 298 0.94 16.43 -8.32
N GLY A 299 1.21 17.50 -9.08
CA GLY A 299 0.44 18.75 -9.09
C GLY A 299 1.00 19.84 -8.17
N PHE A 300 2.25 19.72 -7.72
CA PHE A 300 2.91 20.63 -6.79
C PHE A 300 3.77 21.69 -7.49
N LEU A 301 4.08 21.48 -8.77
CA LEU A 301 4.85 22.41 -9.59
C LEU A 301 4.13 22.64 -10.92
N PRO A 302 3.85 23.90 -11.31
CA PRO A 302 3.21 24.18 -12.59
C PRO A 302 4.20 23.94 -13.75
N ALA A 303 3.68 23.65 -14.94
CA ALA A 303 4.49 23.26 -16.10
C ALA A 303 5.54 24.32 -16.47
N GLU A 304 5.20 25.60 -16.35
CA GLU A 304 6.09 26.72 -16.66
C GLU A 304 7.29 26.87 -15.70
N GLU A 305 7.22 26.26 -14.52
CA GLU A 305 8.31 26.24 -13.53
C GLU A 305 9.10 24.92 -13.56
N ALA A 306 8.55 23.88 -14.19
CA ALA A 306 9.14 22.55 -14.31
C ALA A 306 10.18 22.50 -15.44
N THR A 307 11.38 23.02 -15.17
CA THR A 307 12.41 23.31 -16.20
C THR A 307 13.59 22.33 -16.21
N GLU A 308 13.61 21.36 -15.29
CA GLU A 308 14.64 20.32 -15.24
C GLU A 308 14.65 19.44 -16.50
N VAL A 309 15.84 19.31 -17.10
CA VAL A 309 16.10 18.39 -18.21
C VAL A 309 16.70 17.11 -17.66
N ASN A 310 16.11 15.98 -18.04
CA ASN A 310 16.48 14.65 -17.59
C ASN A 310 16.98 13.78 -18.75
N TYR A 311 17.63 12.67 -18.40
CA TYR A 311 18.24 11.77 -19.36
C TYR A 311 17.94 10.32 -18.99
N LYS A 312 17.76 9.49 -20.02
CA LYS A 312 17.72 8.03 -19.97
C LYS A 312 18.88 7.51 -20.81
N LEU A 313 19.75 6.71 -20.20
CA LEU A 313 20.89 6.11 -20.87
C LEU A 313 20.48 4.73 -21.38
N ILE A 314 20.95 4.36 -22.57
CA ILE A 314 20.68 3.06 -23.19
C ILE A 314 22.02 2.36 -23.42
N ASN A 315 22.10 1.11 -22.94
CA ASN A 315 23.32 0.31 -22.94
C ASN A 315 24.47 1.08 -22.28
N GLU A 316 24.23 1.52 -21.05
CA GLU A 316 25.20 2.20 -20.23
C GLU A 316 26.33 1.27 -19.78
N SER A 317 27.51 1.85 -19.57
CA SER A 317 28.68 1.13 -19.12
C SER A 317 29.51 2.00 -18.20
N ILE A 318 30.10 1.37 -17.19
CA ILE A 318 31.05 1.99 -16.27
C ILE A 318 32.36 1.21 -16.28
N GLU A 319 33.47 1.93 -16.32
CA GLU A 319 34.81 1.34 -16.33
C GLU A 319 35.46 1.38 -14.95
N SER A 320 36.58 0.65 -14.81
CA SER A 320 37.36 0.59 -13.57
C SER A 320 36.58 -0.01 -12.40
N CYS A 321 35.86 -1.10 -12.67
CA CYS A 321 35.08 -1.81 -11.69
C CYS A 321 35.53 -3.28 -11.52
N VAL A 322 35.26 -3.83 -10.33
CA VAL A 322 35.49 -5.21 -9.95
C VAL A 322 34.16 -5.81 -9.51
N THR A 323 33.75 -6.89 -10.17
CA THR A 323 32.57 -7.66 -9.81
C THR A 323 32.82 -8.39 -8.49
N GLU A 324 32.01 -8.08 -7.47
CA GLU A 324 31.91 -8.83 -6.22
C GLU A 324 30.58 -9.60 -6.17
N GLU A 325 30.43 -10.51 -5.21
CA GLU A 325 29.25 -11.39 -5.11
C GLU A 325 27.95 -10.58 -4.99
N GLN A 326 27.95 -9.55 -4.14
CA GLN A 326 26.74 -8.78 -3.81
C GLN A 326 26.65 -7.42 -4.53
N ALA A 327 27.76 -6.90 -5.09
CA ALA A 327 27.81 -5.55 -5.66
C ALA A 327 28.81 -5.43 -6.82
N LEU A 328 28.77 -4.32 -7.55
CA LEU A 328 29.83 -3.92 -8.49
C LEU A 328 30.64 -2.78 -7.86
N PHE A 329 31.90 -3.03 -7.54
CA PHE A 329 32.76 -2.02 -6.91
C PHE A 329 33.51 -1.23 -7.97
N CYS A 330 33.41 0.11 -7.96
CA CYS A 330 34.05 0.97 -8.95
C CYS A 330 35.01 1.99 -8.31
N THR A 331 36.15 2.22 -8.96
CA THR A 331 37.05 3.34 -8.63
C THR A 331 36.95 4.49 -9.63
N GLY A 332 36.38 4.23 -10.81
CA GLY A 332 36.02 5.24 -11.79
C GLY A 332 34.58 5.68 -11.60
N THR A 333 34.28 6.95 -11.91
CA THR A 333 32.93 7.51 -11.75
C THR A 333 32.25 7.84 -13.07
N ASN A 334 32.95 7.80 -14.21
CA ASN A 334 32.37 8.15 -15.49
C ASN A 334 31.49 7.03 -16.03
N VAL A 335 30.30 7.39 -16.50
CA VAL A 335 29.37 6.50 -17.18
C VAL A 335 29.28 6.91 -18.64
N THR A 336 29.30 5.92 -19.53
CA THR A 336 29.04 6.11 -20.96
C THR A 336 27.80 5.34 -21.36
N ALA A 337 27.19 5.69 -22.48
CA ALA A 337 26.05 4.97 -23.05
C ALA A 337 26.15 4.93 -24.57
N GLU A 338 25.59 3.91 -25.20
CA GLU A 338 25.52 3.84 -26.67
C GLU A 338 24.55 4.88 -27.24
N ARG A 339 23.46 5.14 -26.49
CA ARG A 339 22.45 6.13 -26.83
C ARG A 339 21.97 6.84 -25.57
N VAL A 340 21.64 8.12 -25.73
CA VAL A 340 21.12 8.98 -24.66
C VAL A 340 19.82 9.59 -25.16
N ILE A 341 18.77 9.48 -24.36
CA ILE A 341 17.48 10.11 -24.60
C ILE A 341 17.37 11.27 -23.62
N GLU A 342 17.32 12.50 -24.15
CA GLU A 342 17.05 13.71 -23.38
C GLU A 342 15.53 13.92 -23.35
N PHE A 343 14.98 14.27 -22.18
CA PHE A 343 13.56 14.55 -22.03
C PHE A 343 13.30 15.53 -20.88
N ASP A 344 12.18 16.24 -20.96
CA ASP A 344 11.71 17.15 -19.91
C ASP A 344 10.19 17.00 -19.64
N THR A 345 9.65 17.90 -18.83
CA THR A 345 8.21 17.94 -18.50
C THR A 345 7.35 18.23 -19.72
N GLN A 346 7.83 19.02 -20.68
CA GLN A 346 7.07 19.33 -21.90
C GLN A 346 6.97 18.10 -22.80
N ASP A 347 8.01 17.27 -22.91
CA ASP A 347 7.92 15.99 -23.64
C ASP A 347 6.84 15.08 -23.06
N PHE A 348 6.67 15.07 -21.73
CA PHE A 348 5.60 14.31 -21.08
C PHE A 348 4.22 14.87 -21.40
N ILE A 349 4.06 16.20 -21.37
CA ILE A 349 2.82 16.90 -21.76
C ILE A 349 2.50 16.66 -23.23
N ASP A 350 3.49 16.66 -24.11
CA ASP A 350 3.30 16.41 -25.54
C ASP A 350 2.83 14.96 -25.80
N MET A 351 3.22 14.01 -24.95
CA MET A 351 2.82 12.61 -25.04
C MET A 351 1.42 12.35 -24.47
N TYR A 352 1.10 12.88 -23.28
CA TYR A 352 -0.11 12.51 -22.54
C TYR A 352 -1.15 13.64 -22.41
N GLY A 353 -0.79 14.87 -22.76
CA GLY A 353 -1.59 16.08 -22.55
C GLY A 353 -1.28 16.78 -21.23
N GLU A 354 -1.85 17.97 -21.04
CA GLU A 354 -1.72 18.72 -19.77
C GLU A 354 -2.42 17.97 -18.62
N ARG A 355 -1.76 17.86 -17.47
CA ARG A 355 -2.31 17.26 -16.24
C ARG A 355 -3.71 17.81 -15.93
N ILE A 356 -4.65 16.91 -15.63
CA ILE A 356 -6.01 17.25 -15.20
C ILE A 356 -6.13 16.92 -13.70
N PRO A 357 -6.33 17.93 -12.82
CA PRO A 357 -6.42 17.70 -11.38
C PRO A 357 -7.72 16.99 -10.97
N PRO A 358 -7.68 16.16 -9.92
CA PRO A 358 -8.87 15.53 -9.33
C PRO A 358 -9.68 16.47 -8.44
N HIS A 359 -9.09 17.47 -7.78
CA HIS A 359 -9.80 18.43 -6.93
C HIS A 359 -9.82 19.85 -7.52
N ASP A 360 -10.89 20.58 -7.20
CA ASP A 360 -10.93 22.02 -7.46
C ASP A 360 -10.05 22.72 -6.41
N GLY A 361 -9.02 23.43 -6.86
CA GLY A 361 -8.19 24.27 -6.01
C GLY A 361 -6.75 23.76 -5.85
N ASP A 362 -6.25 23.82 -4.62
CA ASP A 362 -4.85 23.54 -4.31
C ASP A 362 -4.61 22.05 -4.11
N GLU A 363 -3.89 21.44 -5.05
CA GLU A 363 -3.48 20.02 -5.05
C GLU A 363 -2.30 19.74 -4.12
N SER A 364 -1.62 20.77 -3.60
CA SER A 364 -0.47 20.61 -2.70
C SER A 364 -0.84 20.09 -1.31
N GLN A 365 -2.12 20.16 -0.94
CA GLN A 365 -2.64 19.69 0.34
C GLN A 365 -3.16 18.27 0.20
N ILE A 366 -2.68 17.34 1.03
CA ILE A 366 -3.09 15.93 1.00
C ILE A 366 -3.65 15.54 2.36
N ASN A 367 -4.82 14.90 2.41
CA ASN A 367 -5.31 14.22 3.60
C ASN A 367 -4.85 12.77 3.58
N LEU A 368 -3.97 12.41 4.52
CA LEU A 368 -3.50 11.03 4.71
C LEU A 368 -4.13 10.44 5.98
N GLY A 369 -5.05 9.49 5.80
CA GLY A 369 -5.61 8.71 6.90
C GLY A 369 -4.59 7.70 7.45
N VAL A 370 -3.87 8.06 8.51
CA VAL A 370 -2.91 7.16 9.15
C VAL A 370 -3.64 6.27 10.16
N ILE A 371 -3.71 4.97 9.89
CA ILE A 371 -4.47 4.01 10.69
C ILE A 371 -3.52 2.99 11.30
N HIS A 372 -3.28 3.12 12.59
CA HIS A 372 -2.51 2.18 13.40
C HIS A 372 -3.42 1.03 13.84
N ILE A 373 -3.08 -0.20 13.46
CA ILE A 373 -3.87 -1.40 13.74
C ILE A 373 -3.20 -2.32 14.76
N SER A 374 -4.03 -2.98 15.57
CA SER A 374 -3.57 -3.85 16.66
C SER A 374 -4.65 -4.87 17.06
N ASP A 375 -4.23 -6.02 17.59
CA ASP A 375 -5.08 -7.04 18.23
C ASP A 375 -5.79 -6.53 19.49
N ARG A 376 -5.19 -5.53 20.13
CA ARG A 376 -5.67 -4.95 21.39
C ARG A 376 -5.64 -3.43 21.33
N ASN A 377 -6.23 -2.80 22.34
CA ASN A 377 -6.03 -1.37 22.56
C ASN A 377 -4.53 -1.04 22.60
N HIS A 378 -4.14 -0.02 21.83
CA HIS A 378 -2.80 0.52 21.83
C HIS A 378 -2.45 1.04 23.24
N THR A 379 -1.22 0.75 23.66
CA THR A 379 -0.62 1.27 24.88
C THR A 379 -0.28 2.75 24.73
N GLU A 380 -0.06 3.43 25.85
CA GLU A 380 0.46 4.80 25.86
C GLU A 380 1.77 4.94 25.04
N ALA A 381 2.67 3.97 25.14
CA ALA A 381 3.94 4.00 24.42
C ALA A 381 3.74 3.87 22.90
N GLU A 382 2.87 2.96 22.46
CA GLU A 382 2.52 2.80 21.04
C GLU A 382 1.87 4.09 20.51
N ILE A 383 0.95 4.70 21.27
CA ILE A 383 0.30 5.96 20.89
C ILE A 383 1.33 7.09 20.71
N VAL A 384 2.26 7.24 21.65
CA VAL A 384 3.31 8.28 21.57
C VAL A 384 4.23 8.02 20.38
N TRP A 385 4.75 6.79 20.25
CA TRP A 385 5.69 6.43 19.18
C TRP A 385 5.10 6.72 17.80
N PHE A 386 3.90 6.19 17.54
CA PHE A 386 3.26 6.32 16.23
C PHE A 386 2.88 7.76 15.91
N THR A 387 2.26 8.47 16.87
CA THR A 387 1.88 9.88 16.68
C THR A 387 3.08 10.75 16.34
N GLU A 388 4.14 10.68 17.15
CA GLU A 388 5.32 11.52 16.97
C GLU A 388 6.11 11.15 15.70
N SER A 389 6.17 9.85 15.35
CA SER A 389 6.83 9.41 14.12
C SER A 389 6.17 9.96 12.86
N TYR A 390 4.84 9.91 12.77
CA TYR A 390 4.12 10.43 11.62
C TYR A 390 4.10 11.96 11.58
N GLN A 391 4.06 12.64 12.74
CA GLN A 391 4.22 14.09 12.79
C GLN A 391 5.61 14.53 12.32
N GLU A 392 6.66 13.83 12.74
CA GLU A 392 8.02 14.16 12.30
C GLU A 392 8.17 13.93 10.79
N TRP A 393 7.57 12.88 10.23
CA TRP A 393 7.53 12.67 8.77
C TRP A 393 6.73 13.76 8.05
N ALA A 394 5.54 14.09 8.52
CA ALA A 394 4.64 15.02 7.83
C ALA A 394 5.12 16.48 7.87
N TYR A 395 5.81 16.88 8.95
CA TYR A 395 6.06 18.31 9.24
C TYR A 395 7.52 18.71 9.36
N SER A 396 8.48 17.76 9.38
CA SER A 396 9.89 18.10 9.49
C SER A 396 10.44 18.64 8.17
N ASN A 397 11.15 19.77 8.24
CA ASN A 397 11.96 20.30 7.13
C ASN A 397 13.45 19.99 7.28
N GLN A 398 13.82 19.18 8.28
CA GLN A 398 15.20 18.78 8.51
C GLN A 398 15.52 17.56 7.66
N THR A 399 16.76 17.50 7.18
CA THR A 399 17.27 16.32 6.49
C THR A 399 18.02 15.39 7.45
N SER A 400 18.26 15.75 8.71
CA SER A 400 18.92 14.82 9.65
C SER A 400 18.59 15.17 11.09
N GLY A 401 19.01 14.30 12.01
CA GLY A 401 18.80 14.50 13.45
C GLY A 401 17.35 14.32 13.89
N TRP A 402 16.57 13.55 13.13
CA TRP A 402 15.23 13.12 13.50
C TRP A 402 15.27 12.24 14.75
N LYS A 403 14.19 12.28 15.51
CA LYS A 403 14.09 11.60 16.81
C LYS A 403 13.33 10.28 16.72
N PHE A 404 12.35 10.22 15.83
CA PHE A 404 11.40 9.12 15.67
C PHE A 404 11.51 8.49 14.27
N LEU A 405 11.93 9.25 13.26
CA LEU A 405 12.19 8.70 11.94
C LEU A 405 13.50 7.92 11.91
N THR A 406 13.41 6.70 11.40
CA THR A 406 14.55 5.92 10.95
C THR A 406 14.30 5.56 9.50
N GLN A 407 15.23 5.98 8.63
CA GLN A 407 15.28 5.59 7.21
C GLN A 407 14.15 6.11 6.31
N ASN A 408 13.39 7.13 6.71
CA ASN A 408 12.41 7.79 5.85
C ASN A 408 12.63 9.30 5.81
N ASP A 409 12.60 9.88 4.61
CA ASP A 409 12.73 11.32 4.42
C ASP A 409 11.38 12.01 4.62
N PRO A 410 11.32 13.08 5.43
CA PRO A 410 10.11 13.84 5.66
C PRO A 410 9.47 14.34 4.37
N TRP A 411 8.13 14.34 4.33
CA TRP A 411 7.37 14.77 3.16
C TRP A 411 7.73 16.18 2.65
N PRO A 412 7.93 17.19 3.53
CA PRO A 412 8.35 18.51 3.07
C PRO A 412 9.75 18.53 2.44
N VAL A 413 10.65 17.61 2.82
CA VAL A 413 11.98 17.51 2.22
C VAL A 413 11.87 16.91 0.81
N VAL A 414 11.18 15.78 0.69
CA VAL A 414 10.95 15.05 -0.56
C VAL A 414 10.30 15.95 -1.62
N THR A 415 9.29 16.73 -1.21
CA THR A 415 8.53 17.62 -2.10
C THR A 415 9.07 19.05 -2.20
N ARG A 416 10.25 19.34 -1.63
CA ARG A 416 10.88 20.68 -1.64
C ARG A 416 10.01 21.77 -0.98
N GLY A 417 9.14 21.37 -0.05
CA GLY A 417 8.20 22.24 0.65
C GLY A 417 7.03 22.72 -0.23
N LEU A 418 6.83 22.11 -1.40
CA LEU A 418 5.74 22.45 -2.32
C LEU A 418 4.43 21.73 -1.97
N SER A 419 4.45 20.77 -1.03
CA SER A 419 3.26 20.06 -0.56
C SER A 419 3.27 19.90 0.97
N SER A 420 2.08 19.77 1.54
CA SER A 420 1.89 19.39 2.94
C SER A 420 0.81 18.32 3.08
N VAL A 421 0.98 17.49 4.11
CA VAL A 421 0.05 16.42 4.45
C VAL A 421 -0.64 16.75 5.76
N ASN A 422 -1.96 16.57 5.79
CA ASN A 422 -2.76 16.58 6.99
C ASN A 422 -3.01 15.15 7.44
N ILE A 423 -2.54 14.82 8.64
CA ILE A 423 -2.73 13.52 9.30
C ILE A 423 -3.65 13.59 10.52
N ASP A 424 -4.10 14.79 10.92
CA ASP A 424 -4.94 14.97 12.10
C ASP A 424 -6.42 14.76 11.74
N PRO A 425 -7.07 13.70 12.25
CA PRO A 425 -8.50 13.43 12.01
C PRO A 425 -9.42 14.62 12.31
N ASN A 426 -9.07 15.48 13.27
CA ASN A 426 -9.91 16.62 13.66
C ASN A 426 -9.81 17.81 12.71
N GLN A 427 -8.80 17.81 11.81
CA GLN A 427 -8.56 18.89 10.85
C GLN A 427 -8.90 18.48 9.42
N MET A 428 -9.12 17.19 9.17
CA MET A 428 -9.51 16.68 7.86
C MET A 428 -10.91 17.19 7.48
N THR A 429 -11.02 17.67 6.25
CA THR A 429 -12.28 18.10 5.64
C THR A 429 -12.36 17.55 4.23
N GLU A 430 -13.57 17.25 3.78
CA GLU A 430 -13.83 16.78 2.42
C GLU A 430 -13.34 17.81 1.41
N ARG A 431 -12.55 17.35 0.43
CA ARG A 431 -11.99 18.19 -0.63
C ARG A 431 -12.86 18.07 -1.87
N PRO A 432 -13.49 19.15 -2.36
CA PRO A 432 -14.37 19.08 -3.53
C PRO A 432 -13.62 18.55 -4.77
N LEU A 433 -14.17 17.54 -5.43
CA LEU A 433 -13.64 17.05 -6.70
C LEU A 433 -13.85 18.10 -7.80
N ALA A 434 -12.84 18.28 -8.67
CA ALA A 434 -12.87 19.18 -9.82
C ALA A 434 -13.97 18.82 -10.81
N ASN A 435 -14.26 17.53 -10.93
CA ASN A 435 -15.38 17.04 -11.69
C ASN A 435 -16.37 16.32 -10.76
N PRO A 436 -17.44 17.00 -10.29
CA PRO A 436 -18.44 16.39 -9.42
C PRO A 436 -19.27 15.31 -10.14
N SER A 437 -19.20 15.18 -11.47
CA SER A 437 -19.78 14.02 -12.18
C SER A 437 -19.02 12.71 -11.92
N LEU A 438 -17.82 12.76 -11.32
CA LEU A 438 -17.16 11.58 -10.79
C LEU A 438 -17.85 11.02 -9.53
N LEU A 439 -18.73 11.79 -8.87
CA LEU A 439 -19.53 11.35 -7.71
C LEU A 439 -20.96 10.93 -8.08
N VAL A 440 -21.40 11.18 -9.32
CA VAL A 440 -22.79 10.99 -9.71
C VAL A 440 -22.87 10.54 -11.17
N PRO A 441 -23.30 9.30 -11.46
CA PRO A 441 -23.71 8.92 -12.81
C PRO A 441 -24.81 9.85 -13.31
N GLU A 442 -24.89 10.11 -14.62
CA GLU A 442 -26.05 10.77 -15.22
C GLU A 442 -27.31 9.91 -15.00
N GLY A 443 -27.98 10.07 -13.86
CA GLY A 443 -29.10 9.23 -13.45
C GLY A 443 -29.43 9.25 -11.94
N GLY A 444 -28.49 9.67 -11.08
CA GLY A 444 -28.58 9.40 -9.65
C GLY A 444 -27.85 8.09 -9.31
N PRO A 445 -27.82 7.65 -8.05
CA PRO A 445 -27.16 6.39 -7.70
C PRO A 445 -27.97 5.25 -8.33
N ASP A 446 -27.44 4.68 -9.40
CA ASP A 446 -27.78 3.30 -9.70
C ASP A 446 -27.12 2.46 -8.59
N GLU A 447 -27.89 1.55 -7.98
CA GLU A 447 -27.37 0.57 -7.04
C GLU A 447 -26.36 -0.31 -7.78
N ILE A 448 -25.08 0.09 -7.79
CA ILE A 448 -23.99 -0.76 -8.27
C ILE A 448 -23.68 -1.74 -7.14
N SER A 449 -24.45 -2.83 -7.10
CA SER A 449 -24.14 -4.02 -6.33
C SER A 449 -22.89 -4.68 -6.91
N GLY A 450 -21.95 -5.05 -6.04
CA GLY A 450 -20.64 -5.56 -6.40
C GLY A 450 -20.70 -6.82 -7.27
N CYS A 451 -19.61 -6.97 -8.02
CA CYS A 451 -19.41 -7.71 -9.28
C CYS A 451 -19.40 -6.84 -10.55
N GLY A 452 -19.73 -5.53 -10.47
CA GLY A 452 -19.50 -4.60 -11.59
C GLY A 452 -20.33 -4.89 -12.84
N TYR A 453 -21.49 -5.55 -12.70
CA TYR A 453 -22.39 -5.81 -13.82
C TYR A 453 -23.53 -4.78 -13.80
N ALA A 454 -23.73 -4.07 -14.92
CA ALA A 454 -24.97 -3.34 -15.13
C ALA A 454 -26.15 -4.33 -15.14
N SER A 455 -27.33 -3.89 -14.71
CA SER A 455 -28.56 -4.67 -14.67
C SER A 455 -28.71 -5.64 -15.85
N SER A 456 -29.10 -6.88 -15.56
CA SER A 456 -29.29 -7.87 -16.61
C SER A 456 -30.51 -7.48 -17.45
N GLN A 457 -30.38 -7.44 -18.78
CA GLN A 457 -31.51 -7.26 -19.69
C GLN A 457 -32.58 -8.38 -19.59
N TYR A 458 -32.37 -9.38 -18.73
CA TYR A 458 -33.18 -10.57 -18.53
C TYR A 458 -33.98 -10.56 -17.21
N GLY A 459 -33.92 -9.46 -16.44
CA GLY A 459 -34.56 -9.30 -15.13
C GLY A 459 -33.65 -9.69 -13.97
N ASP A 460 -34.08 -9.35 -12.75
CA ASP A 460 -33.33 -9.55 -11.52
C ASP A 460 -33.92 -10.70 -10.70
N LEU A 461 -33.06 -11.59 -10.20
CA LEU A 461 -33.44 -12.62 -9.24
C LEU A 461 -33.03 -12.15 -7.85
N ILE A 462 -34.01 -11.94 -6.97
CA ILE A 462 -33.78 -11.32 -5.67
C ILE A 462 -34.05 -12.23 -4.48
N ALA A 463 -33.41 -11.94 -3.35
CA ALA A 463 -33.54 -12.66 -2.08
C ALA A 463 -34.09 -11.75 -0.97
N PRO A 464 -35.39 -11.38 -0.98
CA PRO A 464 -35.92 -10.30 -0.14
C PRO A 464 -35.89 -10.59 1.36
N ASP A 465 -36.01 -11.87 1.74
CA ASP A 465 -36.01 -12.31 3.14
C ASP A 465 -34.63 -12.84 3.58
N SER A 466 -33.58 -12.60 2.79
CA SER A 466 -32.20 -12.97 3.17
C SER A 466 -31.80 -12.22 4.44
N PRO A 467 -31.37 -12.92 5.50
CA PRO A 467 -30.91 -12.27 6.73
C PRO A 467 -29.54 -11.59 6.60
N TYR A 468 -28.96 -11.56 5.39
CA TYR A 468 -27.61 -11.06 5.10
C TYR A 468 -27.59 -9.74 4.30
N GLY A 469 -28.76 -9.15 4.01
CA GLY A 469 -28.86 -7.72 3.68
C GLY A 469 -28.44 -7.30 2.26
N ASN A 470 -28.25 -8.22 1.31
CA ASN A 470 -27.97 -7.90 -0.09
C ASN A 470 -28.94 -8.68 -1.00
N GLN A 471 -29.61 -7.97 -1.91
CA GLN A 471 -30.90 -8.42 -2.45
C GLN A 471 -30.85 -9.04 -3.84
N THR A 472 -29.75 -9.02 -4.60
CA THR A 472 -29.80 -9.38 -6.03
C THR A 472 -28.71 -10.37 -6.45
N ILE A 473 -29.06 -11.33 -7.31
CA ILE A 473 -28.17 -12.34 -7.89
C ILE A 473 -27.96 -12.05 -9.39
N PHE A 474 -26.70 -11.99 -9.85
CA PHE A 474 -26.32 -11.68 -11.24
C PHE A 474 -25.52 -12.81 -11.92
N PHE A 475 -25.45 -12.80 -13.26
CA PHE A 475 -24.47 -13.56 -14.05
C PHE A 475 -23.41 -12.63 -14.66
N SER A 476 -22.23 -13.18 -14.95
CA SER A 476 -21.23 -12.55 -15.82
C SER A 476 -21.65 -12.64 -17.30
N ASP A 477 -21.75 -11.49 -17.97
CA ASP A 477 -22.10 -11.40 -19.42
C ASP A 477 -21.09 -12.10 -20.35
N ASP A 478 -19.85 -12.27 -19.90
CA ASP A 478 -18.75 -12.81 -20.72
C ASP A 478 -18.55 -14.32 -20.57
N SER A 479 -19.09 -14.95 -19.52
CA SER A 479 -18.87 -16.39 -19.29
C SER A 479 -20.10 -17.19 -18.91
N MET A 480 -21.21 -16.61 -18.44
CA MET A 480 -22.42 -17.36 -18.00
C MET A 480 -22.12 -18.53 -17.01
N GLU A 481 -20.91 -18.59 -16.43
CA GLU A 481 -20.36 -19.75 -15.73
C GLU A 481 -20.45 -19.65 -14.19
N GLY A 482 -21.05 -18.56 -13.66
CA GLY A 482 -21.20 -18.35 -12.22
C GLY A 482 -22.28 -17.34 -11.82
N LEU A 483 -22.68 -17.39 -10.55
CA LEU A 483 -23.66 -16.52 -9.90
C LEU A 483 -22.94 -15.54 -8.96
N CYS A 484 -23.31 -14.26 -8.99
CA CYS A 484 -22.87 -13.29 -8.00
C CYS A 484 -23.88 -13.18 -6.86
N PHE A 485 -23.45 -13.32 -5.61
CA PHE A 485 -24.28 -13.09 -4.42
C PHE A 485 -23.42 -12.42 -3.34
N LEU A 486 -23.99 -11.43 -2.63
CA LEU A 486 -23.23 -10.64 -1.64
C LEU A 486 -21.92 -10.03 -2.18
N ASN A 487 -21.88 -9.67 -3.47
CA ASN A 487 -20.68 -9.18 -4.17
C ASN A 487 -19.54 -10.22 -4.31
N GLU A 488 -19.84 -11.51 -4.13
CA GLU A 488 -18.91 -12.62 -4.32
C GLU A 488 -19.32 -13.46 -5.53
N LEU A 489 -18.35 -13.94 -6.32
CA LEU A 489 -18.59 -14.82 -7.46
C LEU A 489 -18.58 -16.30 -7.05
N TYR A 490 -19.69 -16.99 -7.29
CA TYR A 490 -19.87 -18.42 -7.07
C TYR A 490 -19.86 -19.17 -8.41
N TYR A 491 -18.96 -20.14 -8.54
CA TYR A 491 -18.79 -20.95 -9.74
C TYR A 491 -19.68 -22.18 -9.71
N TRP A 492 -20.27 -22.54 -10.85
CA TRP A 492 -21.05 -23.77 -10.98
C TRP A 492 -20.17 -25.02 -10.91
N MET A 493 -20.58 -26.02 -10.12
CA MET A 493 -19.80 -27.24 -9.87
C MET A 493 -20.40 -28.53 -10.45
N GLY A 494 -21.35 -28.43 -11.38
CA GLY A 494 -21.98 -29.61 -12.01
C GLY A 494 -21.10 -30.32 -13.04
N ASP A 495 -21.39 -31.59 -13.30
CA ASP A 495 -20.61 -32.50 -14.16
C ASP A 495 -20.63 -32.17 -15.68
N GLU A 496 -21.48 -31.25 -16.12
CA GLU A 496 -21.57 -30.80 -17.50
C GLU A 496 -21.15 -29.32 -17.58
N GLY A 497 -20.35 -28.97 -18.60
CA GLY A 497 -19.91 -27.58 -18.84
C GLY A 497 -21.10 -26.64 -18.75
N GLY A 498 -20.90 -25.49 -18.10
CA GLY A 498 -21.96 -24.60 -17.63
C GLY A 498 -23.06 -24.33 -18.65
N PRO A 499 -24.29 -24.03 -18.18
CA PRO A 499 -25.42 -23.84 -19.07
C PRO A 499 -25.14 -22.73 -20.11
N ASN A 500 -25.14 -23.08 -21.39
CA ASN A 500 -24.83 -22.16 -22.49
C ASN A 500 -26.10 -21.41 -22.96
N GLY A 501 -26.06 -20.07 -22.98
CA GLY A 501 -27.11 -19.19 -23.53
C GLY A 501 -27.98 -18.48 -22.48
N PRO A 502 -28.73 -17.42 -22.85
CA PRO A 502 -29.34 -16.48 -21.91
C PRO A 502 -30.37 -17.14 -20.97
N PRO A 503 -30.43 -16.74 -19.69
CA PRO A 503 -31.30 -17.35 -18.69
C PRO A 503 -32.74 -16.95 -18.94
N THR A 504 -33.52 -17.84 -19.54
CA THR A 504 -34.95 -17.62 -19.83
C THR A 504 -35.87 -18.56 -19.05
N ASN A 505 -35.31 -19.43 -18.18
CA ASN A 505 -36.03 -20.42 -17.38
C ASN A 505 -35.31 -20.73 -16.05
N SER A 506 -36.06 -21.02 -14.97
CA SER A 506 -35.59 -21.38 -13.62
C SER A 506 -34.61 -22.56 -13.60
N ALA A 507 -34.72 -23.47 -14.57
CA ALA A 507 -33.86 -24.64 -14.69
C ALA A 507 -32.35 -24.32 -14.88
N TYR A 508 -32.01 -23.10 -15.31
CA TYR A 508 -30.62 -22.65 -15.49
C TYR A 508 -29.88 -22.36 -14.17
N PHE A 509 -30.65 -22.17 -13.11
CA PHE A 509 -30.14 -21.70 -11.82
C PHE A 509 -30.00 -22.85 -10.84
N LEU A 510 -30.56 -24.02 -11.14
CA LEU A 510 -30.69 -25.10 -10.18
C LEU A 510 -29.44 -25.94 -10.13
N GLY A 511 -28.76 -25.97 -9.00
CA GLY A 511 -27.68 -26.89 -8.68
C GLY A 511 -26.66 -26.29 -7.74
N HIS A 512 -25.43 -26.78 -7.83
CA HIS A 512 -24.39 -26.54 -6.82
C HIS A 512 -23.40 -25.49 -7.27
N PHE A 513 -23.11 -24.55 -6.38
CA PHE A 513 -22.21 -23.45 -6.62
C PHE A 513 -21.20 -23.26 -5.48
N GLU A 514 -19.98 -22.88 -5.82
CA GLU A 514 -18.91 -22.64 -4.88
C GLU A 514 -18.18 -21.31 -5.15
N ARG A 515 -18.05 -20.45 -4.12
CA ARG A 515 -17.09 -19.35 -4.16
C ARG A 515 -15.70 -19.95 -3.99
N THR A 516 -14.79 -19.65 -4.92
CA THR A 516 -13.40 -20.11 -4.82
C THR A 516 -12.50 -18.97 -4.32
N PRO A 517 -11.74 -19.15 -3.23
CA PRO A 517 -11.65 -20.35 -2.41
C PRO A 517 -12.86 -20.53 -1.47
N VAL A 518 -13.20 -21.79 -1.16
CA VAL A 518 -14.25 -22.13 -0.19
C VAL A 518 -13.69 -21.95 1.22
N GLU A 519 -13.92 -20.79 1.82
CA GLU A 519 -13.40 -20.47 3.17
C GLU A 519 -14.28 -21.03 4.31
N ASN A 520 -15.58 -21.20 4.09
CA ASN A 520 -16.53 -21.66 5.11
C ASN A 520 -17.81 -22.24 4.47
N THR A 521 -18.76 -22.66 5.29
CA THR A 521 -20.06 -23.26 4.88
C THR A 521 -21.02 -22.29 4.17
N TRP A 522 -20.63 -21.04 3.97
CA TRP A 522 -21.40 -20.04 3.21
C TRP A 522 -21.01 -20.02 1.74
N HIS A 523 -19.76 -20.36 1.47
CA HIS A 523 -19.18 -20.38 0.14
C HIS A 523 -19.57 -21.61 -0.67
N ASN A 524 -20.41 -22.48 -0.08
CA ASN A 524 -20.93 -23.67 -0.70
C ASN A 524 -22.46 -23.65 -0.61
N VAL A 525 -23.10 -23.64 -1.78
CA VAL A 525 -24.50 -23.29 -1.95
C VAL A 525 -25.17 -24.24 -2.93
N THR A 526 -26.41 -24.60 -2.62
CA THR A 526 -27.34 -25.23 -3.54
C THR A 526 -28.51 -24.29 -3.83
N VAL A 527 -28.81 -24.10 -5.11
CA VAL A 527 -30.04 -23.45 -5.57
C VAL A 527 -30.98 -24.53 -6.11
N PHE A 528 -32.23 -24.55 -5.65
CA PHE A 528 -33.19 -25.60 -6.04
C PHE A 528 -34.62 -25.07 -6.22
N GLU A 529 -35.45 -25.84 -6.93
CA GLU A 529 -36.86 -25.53 -7.19
C GLU A 529 -37.77 -26.50 -6.41
N ASP A 530 -38.82 -25.98 -5.77
CA ASP A 530 -39.79 -26.80 -5.04
C ASP A 530 -40.95 -27.32 -5.92
N GLU A 531 -41.85 -28.13 -5.35
CA GLU A 531 -43.00 -28.70 -6.08
C GLU A 531 -44.01 -27.65 -6.59
N GLU A 532 -43.96 -26.43 -6.06
CA GLU A 532 -44.83 -25.30 -6.45
C GLU A 532 -44.15 -24.38 -7.47
N GLY A 533 -42.91 -24.67 -7.85
CA GLY A 533 -42.13 -23.91 -8.83
C GLY A 533 -41.40 -22.69 -8.25
N ARG A 534 -41.25 -22.61 -6.91
CA ARG A 534 -40.47 -21.55 -6.25
C ARG A 534 -39.01 -21.93 -6.17
N ILE A 535 -38.14 -20.94 -6.30
CA ILE A 535 -36.69 -21.12 -6.28
C ILE A 535 -36.17 -20.78 -4.89
N TRP A 536 -35.21 -21.56 -4.39
CA TRP A 536 -34.64 -21.45 -3.06
C TRP A 536 -33.12 -21.44 -3.13
N TRP A 537 -32.50 -20.63 -2.27
CA TRP A 537 -31.07 -20.65 -2.01
C TRP A 537 -30.82 -21.29 -0.65
N GLU A 538 -29.96 -22.31 -0.60
CA GLU A 538 -29.56 -23.00 0.62
C GLU A 538 -28.04 -23.07 0.69
N ASN A 539 -27.46 -22.61 1.81
CA ASN A 539 -26.03 -22.79 2.07
C ASN A 539 -25.76 -24.00 2.97
N GLU A 540 -24.50 -24.46 3.03
CA GLU A 540 -24.12 -25.58 3.91
C GLU A 540 -24.26 -25.27 5.41
N ALA A 541 -24.43 -24.00 5.80
CA ALA A 541 -24.75 -23.61 7.17
C ALA A 541 -26.23 -23.87 7.55
N GLY A 542 -27.07 -24.27 6.59
CA GLY A 542 -28.50 -24.57 6.77
C GLY A 542 -29.40 -23.32 6.75
N ALA A 543 -28.88 -22.17 6.30
CA ALA A 543 -29.71 -21.00 6.02
C ALA A 543 -30.37 -21.18 4.65
N ILE A 544 -31.67 -20.93 4.60
CA ILE A 544 -32.51 -21.11 3.42
C ILE A 544 -33.45 -19.92 3.25
N TRP A 545 -33.57 -19.41 2.01
CA TRP A 545 -34.51 -18.35 1.66
C TRP A 545 -34.99 -18.45 0.22
N GLU A 546 -36.15 -17.85 -0.06
CA GLU A 546 -36.79 -17.86 -1.38
C GLU A 546 -36.10 -16.83 -2.30
N LEU A 547 -35.97 -17.20 -3.58
CA LEU A 547 -35.52 -16.33 -4.66
C LEU A 547 -36.72 -15.94 -5.54
N ILE A 548 -36.88 -14.65 -5.81
CA ILE A 548 -38.04 -14.07 -6.50
C ILE A 548 -37.59 -13.29 -7.74
N TRP A 549 -38.26 -13.50 -8.86
CA TRP A 549 -38.04 -12.73 -10.08
C TRP A 549 -38.70 -11.35 -10.03
N ILE A 550 -37.91 -10.32 -10.34
CA ILE A 550 -38.38 -8.98 -10.65
C ILE A 550 -38.07 -8.71 -12.13
N SER A 551 -39.12 -8.52 -12.92
CA SER A 551 -39.00 -8.04 -14.30
C SER A 551 -39.22 -6.53 -14.33
N ASP A 552 -38.29 -5.77 -14.91
CA ASP A 552 -38.52 -4.37 -15.25
C ASP A 552 -39.72 -4.26 -16.22
N THR A 553 -40.75 -3.52 -15.80
CA THR A 553 -41.89 -3.15 -16.67
C THR A 553 -41.67 -1.85 -17.39
#